data_AF-A0AAE3YMY4-F1
#
_entry.id   AF-A0AAE3YMY4-F1
#
_cell.length_a   1.000
_cell.length_b   1.000
_cell.length_c   1.000
_cell.angle_alpha   90.00
_cell.angle_beta   90.00
_cell.angle_gamma   90.00
#
_symmetry.space_group_name_H-M   'P 1'
#
loop_
_entity.id
_entity.type
_entity.pdbx_description
1 polymer ?
#
loop_
_entity_poly.entity_id
_entity_poly.type
_entity_poly.pdbx_seq_one_letter_code
_entity_poly.pdbx_strand_id
1 'polypeptide(L)'
;MNLLVAESMKLWTLPSLRLTVLLTLASTGLLRWAAGEPGALPLTYTQAGFLILGVLAASSEHEAGGQFRSTLLAVPRRAPLLAAKAVTLAAATLPAAAAAALTCGLGVPATAYLVLTTLLAAASTVVIRHAVPAVLPLLLVYFIASPLLRDRLADWLPGDPGDLGPALPAWTLTAAAIAAVTFHRRDA
;
A
#
# COMPACT_ATOMS: atom_id res chain seq x y z
N MET A 1 -19.83 -10.62 14.25
CA MET A 1 -19.43 -9.36 13.60
C MET A 1 -18.63 -9.71 12.36
N ASN A 2 -18.97 -9.16 11.19
CA ASN A 2 -18.27 -9.45 9.93
C ASN A 2 -16.84 -8.89 10.00
N LEU A 3 -15.83 -9.70 9.67
CA LEU A 3 -14.41 -9.30 9.70
C LEU A 3 -14.16 -8.00 8.91
N LEU A 4 -14.79 -7.87 7.74
CA LEU A 4 -14.69 -6.68 6.90
C LEU A 4 -15.20 -5.41 7.59
N VAL A 5 -16.27 -5.50 8.38
CA VAL A 5 -16.85 -4.34 9.06
C VAL A 5 -15.91 -3.87 10.18
N ALA A 6 -15.35 -4.82 10.95
CA ALA A 6 -14.41 -4.52 12.02
C ALA A 6 -13.14 -3.87 11.48
N GLU A 7 -12.54 -4.45 10.43
CA GLU A 7 -11.35 -3.88 9.77
C GLU A 7 -11.62 -2.51 9.15
N SER A 8 -12.80 -2.32 8.55
CA SER A 8 -13.17 -1.01 8.00
C SER A 8 -13.25 0.03 9.10
N MET A 9 -13.98 -0.24 10.19
CA MET A 9 -14.08 0.68 11.32
C MET A 9 -12.71 1.05 11.88
N LYS A 10 -11.78 0.09 11.96
CA LYS A 10 -10.39 0.33 12.38
C LYS A 10 -9.69 1.31 11.45
N LEU A 11 -9.69 1.09 10.13
CA LEU A 11 -9.02 1.98 9.19
C LEU A 11 -9.59 3.41 9.26
N TRP A 12 -10.91 3.52 9.42
CA TRP A 12 -11.57 4.81 9.56
C TRP A 12 -11.20 5.54 10.84
N THR A 13 -10.94 4.88 11.96
CA THR A 13 -10.63 5.56 13.23
C THR A 13 -9.18 5.99 13.35
N LEU A 14 -8.28 5.54 12.47
CA LEU A 14 -6.86 5.91 12.52
C LEU A 14 -6.64 7.35 11.99
N PRO A 15 -6.25 8.31 12.85
CA PRO A 15 -6.03 9.69 12.43
C PRO A 15 -4.84 9.79 11.45
N SER A 16 -3.84 8.92 11.60
CA SER A 16 -2.67 8.86 10.73
C SER A 16 -3.01 8.51 9.29
N LEU A 17 -3.95 7.58 9.05
CA LEU A 17 -4.39 7.23 7.70
C LEU A 17 -5.14 8.38 7.03
N ARG A 18 -6.06 9.03 7.76
CA ARG A 18 -6.79 10.20 7.25
C ARG A 18 -5.83 11.33 6.88
N LEU A 19 -4.89 11.65 7.76
CA LEU A 19 -3.88 12.69 7.52
C LEU A 19 -2.99 12.32 6.33
N THR A 20 -2.57 11.06 6.23
CA THR A 20 -1.75 10.59 5.08
C THR A 20 -2.51 10.74 3.77
N VAL A 21 -3.80 10.36 3.71
CA VAL A 21 -4.63 10.53 2.50
C VAL A 21 -4.76 12.01 2.15
N LEU A 22 -5.10 12.87 3.12
CA LEU A 22 -5.26 14.31 2.89
C LEU A 22 -3.98 14.95 2.38
N LEU A 23 -2.84 14.68 3.03
CA LEU A 23 -1.54 15.19 2.59
C LEU A 23 -1.17 14.65 1.20
N THR A 24 -1.39 13.37 0.95
CA THR A 24 -1.08 12.75 -0.36
C THR A 24 -1.89 13.41 -1.48
N LEU A 25 -3.19 13.62 -1.29
CA LEU A 25 -4.04 14.28 -2.29
C LEU A 25 -3.68 15.76 -2.47
N ALA A 26 -3.41 16.48 -1.37
CA ALA A 26 -2.95 17.86 -1.43
C ALA A 26 -1.62 17.99 -2.20
N SER A 27 -0.64 17.15 -1.86
CA SER A 27 0.64 17.08 -2.57
C SER A 27 0.46 16.70 -4.05
N THR A 28 -0.45 15.79 -4.37
CA THR A 28 -0.75 15.43 -5.76
C THR A 28 -1.28 16.62 -6.54
N GLY A 29 -2.23 17.37 -5.97
CA GLY A 29 -2.75 18.59 -6.58
C GLY A 29 -1.67 19.65 -6.79
N LEU A 30 -0.81 19.89 -5.79
CA LEU A 30 0.31 20.82 -5.89
C LEU A 30 1.34 20.40 -6.95
N LEU A 31 1.70 19.12 -7.01
CA LEU A 31 2.61 18.58 -8.01
C LEU A 31 2.01 18.65 -9.42
N ARG A 32 0.72 18.33 -9.57
CA ARG A 32 0.01 18.47 -10.84
C ARG A 32 -0.04 19.92 -11.30
N TRP A 33 -0.29 20.84 -10.38
CA TRP A 33 -0.31 22.27 -10.66
C TRP A 33 1.09 22.76 -11.09
N ALA A 34 2.13 22.38 -10.35
CA ALA A 34 3.51 22.74 -10.67
C ALA A 34 4.00 22.14 -12.00
N ALA A 35 3.54 20.94 -12.37
CA ALA A 35 3.88 20.31 -13.63
C ALA A 35 3.23 20.98 -14.86
N GLY A 36 2.17 21.78 -14.68
CA GLY A 36 1.44 22.46 -15.77
C GLY A 36 0.54 21.54 -16.60
N GLU A 37 1.00 20.34 -16.94
CA GLU A 37 0.28 19.40 -17.81
C GLU A 37 -0.15 18.09 -17.10
N PRO A 38 -1.22 17.41 -17.58
CA PRO A 38 -1.57 16.08 -17.10
C PRO A 38 -0.49 15.05 -17.47
N GLY A 39 -0.30 14.03 -16.63
CA GLY A 39 0.67 12.98 -16.90
C GLY A 39 1.09 12.18 -15.67
N ALA A 40 2.02 11.25 -15.88
CA ALA A 40 2.53 10.31 -14.87
C ALA A 40 3.53 10.94 -13.87
N LEU A 41 4.14 12.07 -14.23
CA LEU A 41 5.23 12.66 -13.44
C LEU A 41 4.78 13.03 -12.01
N PRO A 42 3.65 13.73 -11.78
CA PRO A 42 3.16 13.99 -10.43
C PRO A 42 2.90 12.70 -9.65
N LEU A 43 2.34 11.67 -10.31
CA LEU A 43 2.06 10.39 -9.65
C LEU A 43 3.31 9.62 -9.24
N THR A 44 4.43 9.85 -9.93
CA THR A 44 5.73 9.25 -9.58
C THR A 44 6.16 9.64 -8.18
N TYR A 45 5.76 10.82 -7.69
CA TYR A 45 6.00 11.25 -6.31
C TYR A 45 4.83 10.90 -5.39
N THR A 46 3.59 11.03 -5.86
CA THR A 46 2.39 10.69 -5.09
C THR A 46 2.39 9.25 -4.56
N GLN A 47 2.94 8.29 -5.32
CA GLN A 47 3.02 6.88 -4.89
C GLN A 47 3.73 6.68 -3.53
N ALA A 48 4.60 7.59 -3.11
CA ALA A 48 5.20 7.56 -1.76
C ALA A 48 4.12 7.60 -0.66
N GLY A 49 3.09 8.43 -0.83
CA GLY A 49 1.96 8.51 0.09
C GLY A 49 1.19 7.19 0.18
N PHE A 50 1.03 6.49 -0.95
CA PHE A 50 0.37 5.19 -1.02
C PHE A 50 1.21 4.05 -0.41
N LEU A 51 2.55 4.10 -0.55
CA LEU A 51 3.47 3.21 0.16
C LEU A 51 3.35 3.42 1.68
N ILE A 52 3.45 4.67 2.14
CA ILE A 52 3.33 5.03 3.56
C ILE A 52 1.96 4.60 4.12
N LEU A 53 0.87 4.83 3.37
CA LEU A 53 -0.47 4.43 3.77
C LEU A 53 -0.57 2.92 4.02
N GLY A 54 -0.01 2.10 3.12
CA GLY A 54 0.02 0.65 3.26
C GLY A 54 0.84 0.20 4.47
N VAL A 55 2.00 0.81 4.68
CA VAL A 55 2.84 0.56 5.86
C VAL A 55 2.09 0.89 7.15
N LEU A 56 1.53 2.09 7.28
CA LEU A 56 0.82 2.53 8.48
C LEU A 56 -0.41 1.66 8.79
N ALA A 57 -1.17 1.27 7.76
CA ALA A 57 -2.32 0.40 7.93
C ALA A 57 -1.94 -0.95 8.56
N ALA A 58 -0.83 -1.54 8.10
CA ALA A 58 -0.33 -2.84 8.58
C ALA A 58 0.46 -2.74 9.90
N SER A 59 1.22 -1.66 10.13
CA SER A 59 2.02 -1.49 11.35
C SER A 59 1.19 -1.11 12.57
N SER A 60 0.02 -0.48 12.37
CA SER A 60 -0.86 -0.03 13.46
C SER A 60 -1.22 -1.12 14.49
N GLU A 61 -1.24 -2.40 14.09
CA GLU A 61 -1.53 -3.54 14.98
C GLU A 61 -0.35 -3.98 15.83
N HIS A 62 0.85 -3.66 15.37
CA HIS A 62 2.10 -4.07 15.98
C HIS A 62 2.56 -3.02 16.99
N GLU A 63 2.38 -1.73 16.70
CA GLU A 63 2.90 -0.64 17.54
C GLU A 63 1.93 -0.19 18.65
N ALA A 64 0.61 -0.39 18.50
CA ALA A 64 -0.39 -0.02 19.52
C ALA A 64 -0.59 -1.09 20.62
N GLY A 65 0.49 -1.55 21.25
CA GLY A 65 0.41 -2.31 22.51
C GLY A 65 0.05 -3.80 22.38
N GLY A 66 0.39 -4.45 21.26
CA GLY A 66 0.27 -5.91 21.14
C GLY A 66 -1.12 -6.44 20.79
N GLN A 67 -2.00 -5.61 20.22
CA GLN A 67 -3.30 -6.02 19.63
C GLN A 67 -3.17 -7.21 18.67
N PHE A 68 -2.01 -7.37 18.04
CA PHE A 68 -1.71 -8.54 17.22
C PHE A 68 -1.82 -9.87 17.98
N ARG A 69 -1.32 -9.97 19.22
CA ARG A 69 -1.36 -11.20 20.02
C ARG A 69 -2.78 -11.55 20.44
N SER A 70 -3.55 -10.57 20.91
CA SER A 70 -4.96 -10.80 21.28
C SER A 70 -5.80 -11.20 20.07
N THR A 71 -5.53 -10.62 18.89
CA THR A 71 -6.20 -11.01 17.64
C THR A 71 -5.86 -12.44 17.23
N LEU A 72 -4.58 -12.85 17.32
CA LEU A 72 -4.17 -14.22 16.99
C LEU A 72 -4.69 -15.27 17.97
N LEU A 73 -4.86 -14.92 19.25
CA LEU A 73 -5.45 -15.81 20.25
C LEU A 73 -6.97 -15.94 20.08
N ALA A 74 -7.66 -14.88 19.66
CA ALA A 74 -9.11 -14.87 19.51
C ALA A 74 -9.60 -15.40 18.15
N VAL A 75 -8.77 -15.33 17.09
CA VAL A 75 -9.16 -15.69 15.72
C VAL A 75 -8.40 -16.93 15.23
N PRO A 76 -9.01 -18.13 15.28
CA PRO A 76 -8.34 -19.37 14.85
C PRO A 76 -8.08 -19.44 13.34
N ARG A 77 -8.83 -18.67 12.52
CA ARG A 77 -8.72 -18.67 11.05
C ARG A 77 -7.89 -17.49 10.55
N ARG A 78 -6.58 -17.71 10.45
CA ARG A 78 -5.57 -16.68 10.15
C ARG A 78 -5.55 -16.19 8.70
N ALA A 79 -5.71 -17.09 7.72
CA ALA A 79 -5.73 -16.74 6.30
C ALA A 79 -6.92 -15.84 5.88
N PRO A 80 -8.18 -16.15 6.24
CA PRO A 80 -9.31 -15.28 5.87
C PRO A 80 -9.27 -13.92 6.56
N LEU A 81 -8.62 -13.80 7.74
CA LEU A 81 -8.38 -12.51 8.36
C LEU A 81 -7.42 -11.65 7.53
N LEU A 82 -6.30 -12.22 7.07
CA LEU A 82 -5.34 -11.49 6.21
C LEU A 82 -5.98 -11.07 4.88
N ALA A 83 -6.79 -11.96 4.28
CA ALA A 83 -7.56 -11.63 3.08
C ALA A 83 -8.57 -10.49 3.34
N ALA A 84 -9.31 -10.55 4.46
CA ALA A 84 -10.23 -9.48 4.85
C ALA A 84 -9.50 -8.14 4.98
N LYS A 85 -8.33 -8.09 5.64
CA LYS A 85 -7.49 -6.89 5.76
C LYS A 85 -7.10 -6.32 4.41
N ALA A 86 -6.62 -7.18 3.50
CA ALA A 86 -6.23 -6.76 2.16
C ALA A 86 -7.42 -6.18 1.39
N VAL A 87 -8.59 -6.86 1.43
CA VAL A 87 -9.81 -6.38 0.76
C VAL A 87 -10.28 -5.06 1.34
N THR A 88 -10.32 -4.90 2.66
CA THR A 88 -10.74 -3.64 3.28
C THR A 88 -9.76 -2.51 3.00
N LEU A 89 -8.45 -2.77 3.00
CA LEU A 89 -7.45 -1.77 2.68
C LEU A 89 -7.56 -1.35 1.20
N ALA A 90 -7.75 -2.29 0.28
CA ALA A 90 -7.97 -2.00 -1.13
C ALA A 90 -9.21 -1.13 -1.33
N ALA A 91 -10.33 -1.51 -0.71
CA ALA A 91 -11.59 -0.75 -0.79
C ALA A 91 -11.46 0.65 -0.19
N ALA A 92 -10.77 0.80 0.95
CA ALA A 92 -10.54 2.10 1.59
C ALA A 92 -9.58 3.01 0.79
N THR A 93 -8.60 2.42 0.10
CA THR A 93 -7.58 3.15 -0.67
C THR A 93 -8.10 3.57 -2.05
N LEU A 94 -9.04 2.81 -2.62
CA LEU A 94 -9.54 3.00 -3.97
C LEU A 94 -10.03 4.43 -4.27
N PRO A 95 -10.82 5.11 -3.41
CA PRO A 95 -11.26 6.48 -3.67
C PRO A 95 -10.09 7.48 -3.75
N ALA A 96 -9.11 7.36 -2.86
CA ALA A 96 -7.94 8.23 -2.86
C ALA A 96 -7.05 7.97 -4.09
N ALA A 97 -6.86 6.70 -4.45
CA ALA A 97 -6.12 6.31 -5.66
C ALA A 97 -6.80 6.87 -6.94
N ALA A 98 -8.12 6.74 -7.02
CA ALA A 98 -8.88 7.26 -8.15
C ALA A 98 -8.81 8.79 -8.22
N ALA A 99 -8.95 9.48 -7.08
CA ALA A 99 -8.84 10.93 -7.03
C ALA A 99 -7.44 11.41 -7.48
N ALA A 100 -6.37 10.76 -7.02
CA ALA A 100 -5.01 11.08 -7.43
C ALA A 100 -4.80 10.86 -8.95
N ALA A 101 -5.24 9.70 -9.47
CA ALA A 101 -5.13 9.38 -10.89
C ALA A 101 -5.90 10.37 -11.77
N LEU A 102 -7.15 10.67 -11.42
CA LEU A 102 -7.99 11.63 -12.13
C LEU A 102 -7.42 13.05 -12.10
N THR A 103 -6.87 13.47 -10.96
CA THR A 103 -6.18 14.77 -10.83
C THR A 103 -5.02 14.88 -11.84
N CYS A 104 -4.35 13.76 -12.11
CA CYS A 104 -3.25 13.68 -13.06
C CYS A 104 -3.67 13.40 -14.50
N GLY A 105 -4.98 13.30 -14.79
CA GLY A 105 -5.51 12.98 -16.12
C GLY A 105 -5.30 11.53 -16.54
N LEU A 106 -5.07 10.63 -15.58
CA LEU A 106 -4.86 9.20 -15.81
C LEU A 106 -6.08 8.38 -15.42
N GLY A 107 -6.20 7.20 -16.02
CA GLY A 107 -7.36 6.33 -15.89
C GLY A 107 -7.19 5.19 -14.89
N VAL A 108 -8.00 4.15 -15.11
CA VAL A 108 -8.04 2.92 -14.30
C VAL A 108 -6.68 2.26 -14.07
N PRO A 109 -5.74 2.19 -15.05
CA PRO A 109 -4.42 1.59 -14.82
C PRO A 109 -3.63 2.25 -13.68
N ALA A 110 -3.64 3.58 -13.61
CA ALA A 110 -2.95 4.33 -12.55
C ALA A 110 -3.62 4.13 -11.19
N THR A 111 -4.96 4.09 -11.15
CA THR A 111 -5.71 3.75 -9.93
C THR A 111 -5.35 2.36 -9.42
N ALA A 112 -5.34 1.36 -10.30
CA ALA A 112 -4.98 -0.02 -9.96
C ALA A 112 -3.52 -0.12 -9.48
N TYR A 113 -2.61 0.60 -10.14
CA TYR A 113 -1.21 0.70 -9.75
C TYR A 113 -1.04 1.20 -8.30
N LEU A 114 -1.72 2.29 -7.94
CA LEU A 114 -1.63 2.86 -6.59
C LEU A 114 -2.22 1.93 -5.53
N VAL A 115 -3.35 1.28 -5.83
CA VAL A 115 -3.95 0.28 -4.92
C VAL A 115 -3.01 -0.90 -4.72
N LEU A 116 -2.45 -1.47 -5.79
CA LEU A 116 -1.50 -2.58 -5.70
C LEU A 116 -0.21 -2.20 -4.97
N THR A 117 0.26 -0.96 -5.14
CA THR A 117 1.41 -0.41 -4.43
C THR A 117 1.14 -0.31 -2.92
N THR A 118 -0.05 0.15 -2.53
CA THR A 118 -0.48 0.16 -1.12
C THR A 118 -0.56 -1.26 -0.55
N LEU A 119 -1.11 -2.22 -1.30
CA LEU A 119 -1.20 -3.61 -0.87
C LEU A 119 0.19 -4.27 -0.75
N LEU A 120 1.09 -4.00 -1.69
CA LEU A 120 2.48 -4.46 -1.63
C LEU A 120 3.17 -3.95 -0.36
N ALA A 121 3.02 -2.66 -0.06
CA ALA A 121 3.59 -2.04 1.13
C ALA A 121 3.02 -2.64 2.42
N ALA A 122 1.70 -2.85 2.47
CA ALA A 122 1.05 -3.50 3.60
C ALA A 122 1.54 -4.95 3.79
N ALA A 123 1.61 -5.74 2.72
CA ALA A 123 2.09 -7.12 2.77
C ALA A 123 3.55 -7.21 3.24
N SER A 124 4.41 -6.33 2.72
CA SER A 124 5.82 -6.22 3.14
C SER A 124 5.92 -5.88 4.64
N THR A 125 5.05 -4.99 5.12
CA THR A 125 5.01 -4.61 6.54
C THR A 125 4.51 -5.72 7.45
N VAL A 126 3.58 -6.58 7.01
CA VAL A 126 3.17 -7.78 7.76
C VAL A 126 4.36 -8.72 7.99
N VAL A 127 5.29 -8.80 7.02
CA VAL A 127 6.51 -9.58 7.16
C VAL A 127 7.47 -8.93 8.16
N ILE A 128 7.74 -7.63 8.01
CA ILE A 128 8.76 -6.86 8.76
C ILE A 128 8.31 -6.45 10.19
N ARG A 129 7.01 -6.26 10.40
CA ARG A 129 6.33 -5.93 11.67
C ARG A 129 6.60 -4.55 12.28
N HIS A 130 7.33 -3.68 11.58
CA HIS A 130 7.67 -2.34 12.09
C HIS A 130 7.56 -1.32 10.95
N ALA A 131 7.06 -0.12 11.24
CA ALA A 131 6.79 0.87 10.20
C ALA A 131 8.06 1.38 9.51
N VAL A 132 9.03 1.85 10.30
CA VAL A 132 10.27 2.48 9.80
C VAL A 132 11.11 1.53 8.93
N PRO A 133 11.47 0.32 9.38
CA PRO A 133 12.27 -0.58 8.54
C PRO A 133 11.47 -1.18 7.37
N ALA A 134 10.13 -1.04 7.34
CA ALA A 134 9.34 -1.42 6.18
C ALA A 134 9.29 -0.33 5.12
N VAL A 135 9.09 0.94 5.52
CA VAL A 135 8.94 2.04 4.57
C VAL A 135 10.25 2.41 3.87
N LEU A 136 11.38 2.40 4.60
CA LEU A 136 12.68 2.79 4.06
C LEU A 136 13.09 1.98 2.82
N PRO A 137 13.13 0.63 2.83
CA PRO A 137 13.52 -0.14 1.66
C PRO A 137 12.52 0.04 0.51
N LEU A 138 11.22 0.18 0.78
CA LEU A 138 10.21 0.40 -0.25
C LEU A 138 10.46 1.74 -0.98
N LEU A 139 10.72 2.82 -0.24
CA LEU A 139 11.04 4.11 -0.83
C LEU A 139 12.35 4.06 -1.61
N LEU A 140 13.40 3.41 -1.07
CA LEU A 140 14.67 3.24 -1.77
C LEU A 140 14.50 2.46 -3.08
N VAL A 141 13.72 1.37 -3.06
CA VAL A 141 13.46 0.57 -4.26
C VAL A 141 12.70 1.40 -5.29
N TYR A 142 11.58 2.02 -4.92
CA TYR A 142 10.72 2.74 -5.86
C TYR A 142 11.37 4.02 -6.43
N PHE A 143 12.06 4.80 -5.60
CA PHE A 143 12.54 6.14 -5.97
C PHE A 143 14.01 6.19 -6.37
N ILE A 144 14.81 5.17 -6.04
CA ILE A 144 16.25 5.15 -6.34
C ILE A 144 16.60 3.95 -7.19
N ALA A 145 16.34 2.73 -6.72
CA ALA A 145 16.78 1.52 -7.42
C ALA A 145 16.06 1.34 -8.76
N SER A 146 14.72 1.48 -8.78
CA SER A 146 13.91 1.33 -9.99
C SER A 146 14.34 2.27 -11.13
N PRO A 147 14.46 3.60 -10.94
CA PRO A 147 14.89 4.46 -12.03
C PRO A 147 16.34 4.19 -12.48
N LEU A 148 17.24 3.80 -11.57
CA LEU A 148 18.64 3.49 -11.91
C LEU A 148 18.79 2.17 -12.67
N LEU A 149 17.90 1.20 -12.45
CA LEU A 149 17.96 -0.15 -13.02
C LEU A 149 17.00 -0.36 -14.18
N ARG A 150 16.22 0.67 -14.55
CA ARG A 150 15.17 0.60 -15.56
C ARG A 150 15.66 0.04 -16.88
N ASP A 151 16.81 0.48 -17.37
CA ASP A 151 17.38 0.04 -18.65
C ASP A 151 17.78 -1.46 -18.65
N ARG A 152 17.92 -2.07 -17.47
CA ARG A 152 18.37 -3.47 -17.33
C ARG A 152 17.27 -4.42 -16.89
N LEU A 153 16.31 -3.93 -16.11
CA LEU A 153 15.34 -4.75 -15.37
C LEU A 153 13.91 -4.21 -15.51
N ALA A 154 13.58 -3.47 -16.58
CA ALA A 154 12.25 -2.89 -16.80
C ALA A 154 11.10 -3.89 -16.54
N ASP A 155 11.24 -5.13 -17.03
CA ASP A 155 10.21 -6.18 -16.90
C ASP A 155 10.04 -6.72 -15.48
N TRP A 156 11.00 -6.48 -14.59
CA TRP A 156 11.02 -7.01 -13.21
C TRP A 156 10.76 -5.96 -12.15
N LEU A 157 10.89 -4.68 -12.50
CA LEU A 157 10.70 -3.57 -11.56
C LEU A 157 9.21 -3.22 -11.42
N PRO A 158 8.78 -2.69 -10.26
CA PRO A 158 7.49 -2.01 -10.17
C PRO A 158 7.43 -0.93 -11.27
N GLY A 159 6.43 -1.03 -12.15
CA GLY A 159 6.31 -0.20 -13.35
C GLY A 159 6.06 1.28 -13.05
N ASP A 160 5.71 2.05 -14.07
CA ASP A 160 5.38 3.47 -13.90
C ASP A 160 3.92 3.72 -13.53
N PRO A 161 3.64 4.81 -12.81
CA PRO A 161 2.28 5.24 -12.57
C PRO A 161 1.61 5.71 -13.87
N GLY A 162 0.96 4.79 -14.56
CA GLY A 162 0.37 4.97 -15.88
C GLY A 162 0.37 3.68 -16.69
N ASP A 163 1.29 2.78 -16.40
CA ASP A 163 1.37 1.45 -17.01
C ASP A 163 1.28 0.36 -15.92
N LEU A 164 0.24 -0.46 -16.02
CA LEU A 164 0.03 -1.60 -15.12
C LEU A 164 0.77 -2.83 -15.68
N GLY A 165 2.10 -2.75 -15.70
CA GLY A 165 2.95 -3.87 -16.10
C GLY A 165 2.76 -5.10 -15.20
N PRO A 166 3.11 -6.32 -15.67
CA PRO A 166 2.86 -7.58 -14.95
C PRO A 166 3.70 -7.73 -13.67
N ALA A 167 4.82 -6.99 -13.57
CA ALA A 167 5.74 -7.05 -12.44
C ALA A 167 5.10 -6.67 -11.11
N LEU A 168 4.32 -5.58 -11.08
CA LEU A 168 3.71 -5.10 -9.83
C LEU A 168 2.69 -6.11 -9.27
N PRO A 169 1.70 -6.61 -10.04
CA PRO A 169 0.84 -7.70 -9.58
C PRO A 169 1.63 -8.92 -9.08
N ALA A 170 2.69 -9.33 -9.79
CA ALA A 170 3.51 -10.46 -9.40
C ALA A 170 4.22 -10.23 -8.05
N TRP A 171 4.81 -9.06 -7.84
CA TRP A 171 5.41 -8.67 -6.57
C TRP A 171 4.38 -8.60 -5.44
N THR A 172 3.21 -8.00 -5.68
CA THR A 172 2.14 -7.88 -4.69
C THR A 172 1.63 -9.27 -4.28
N LEU A 173 1.40 -10.17 -5.23
CA LEU A 173 0.98 -11.55 -4.96
C LEU A 173 2.06 -12.34 -4.22
N THR A 174 3.33 -12.18 -4.60
CA THR A 174 4.46 -12.84 -3.94
C THR A 174 4.60 -12.36 -2.50
N ALA A 175 4.57 -11.05 -2.26
CA ALA A 175 4.61 -10.48 -0.92
C ALA A 175 3.40 -10.91 -0.08
N ALA A 176 2.20 -10.96 -0.67
CA ALA A 176 0.99 -11.44 0.00
C ALA A 176 1.08 -12.93 0.36
N ALA A 177 1.64 -13.77 -0.51
CA ALA A 177 1.86 -15.18 -0.24
C ALA A 177 2.86 -15.39 0.91
N ILE A 178 3.99 -14.65 0.89
CA ILE A 178 4.97 -14.67 1.99
C ILE A 178 4.33 -14.17 3.29
N ALA A 179 3.55 -13.09 3.23
CA ALA A 179 2.79 -12.60 4.38
C ALA A 179 1.81 -13.65 4.91
N ALA A 180 1.08 -14.35 4.05
CA ALA A 180 0.15 -15.42 4.46
C ALA A 180 0.87 -16.60 5.11
N VAL A 181 1.98 -17.07 4.54
CA VAL A 181 2.78 -18.16 5.10
C VAL A 181 3.38 -17.77 6.44
N THR A 182 3.96 -16.58 6.54
CA THR A 182 4.53 -16.08 7.79
C THR A 182 3.46 -15.88 8.85
N PHE A 183 2.28 -15.37 8.50
CA PHE A 183 1.15 -15.18 9.41
C PHE A 183 0.56 -16.52 9.90
N HIS A 184 0.54 -17.54 9.03
CA HIS A 184 0.07 -18.88 9.38
C HIS A 184 1.02 -19.62 10.33
N ARG A 185 2.34 -19.53 10.11
CA ARG A 185 3.36 -20.27 10.88
C ARG A 185 3.77 -19.62 12.22
N ARG A 186 3.25 -18.44 12.55
CA ARG A 186 3.68 -17.69 13.76
C ARG A 186 2.93 -18.17 15.00
N ASP A 187 3.62 -18.67 16.02
CA ASP A 187 3.00 -18.84 17.35
C ASP A 187 2.73 -17.45 17.97
N ALA A 188 1.62 -17.34 18.71
CA ALA A 188 1.14 -16.09 19.30
C ALA A 188 1.99 -15.65 20.51
#